data_AF-A0A1F6ESF6-F1
#
_entry.id   AF-A0A1F6ESF6-F1
#
_cell.length_a   1.000
_cell.length_b   1.000
_cell.length_c   1.000
_cell.angle_alpha   90.00
_cell.angle_beta   90.00
_cell.angle_gamma   90.00
#
_symmetry.space_group_name_H-M   'P 1'
#
loop_
_entity.id
_entity.type
_entity.pdbx_description
1 polymer ?
#
loop_
_entity_poly.entity_id
_entity_poly.type
_entity_poly.pdbx_seq_one_letter_code
_entity_poly.pdbx_strand_id
1 'polypeptide(L)'
;MKHIGETASVRGVLVDAYTSASGTVFLDFCKNYKTCPFSGVIFADDAEQFGDLSRYAGTSITLTGKIVSYEGRAEIVLSSPSQLSQ
;
A
#
# COMPACT_ATOMS: atom_id res chain seq x y z
N MET A 1 -5.68 -15.17 -8.82
CA MET A 1 -5.13 -14.59 -7.59
C MET A 1 -5.69 -15.36 -6.40
N LYS A 2 -4.85 -15.98 -5.57
CA LYS A 2 -5.28 -16.99 -4.58
C LYS A 2 -5.83 -16.40 -3.27
N HIS A 3 -5.43 -15.18 -2.92
CA HIS A 3 -5.68 -14.57 -1.60
C HIS A 3 -6.69 -13.41 -1.62
N ILE A 4 -7.38 -13.19 -2.75
CA ILE A 4 -8.38 -12.11 -2.84
C ILE A 4 -9.53 -12.40 -1.88
N GLY A 5 -9.89 -11.40 -1.07
CA GLY A 5 -10.94 -11.47 -0.07
C GLY A 5 -10.42 -11.85 1.33
N GLU A 6 -9.21 -12.37 1.46
CA GLU A 6 -8.59 -12.73 2.73
C GLU A 6 -8.08 -11.47 3.46
N THR A 7 -8.19 -11.46 4.78
CA THR A 7 -7.43 -10.53 5.63
C THR A 7 -6.08 -11.15 5.94
N ALA A 8 -5.00 -10.54 5.48
CA ALA A 8 -3.65 -11.07 5.62
C ALA A 8 -2.62 -9.94 5.78
N SER A 9 -1.39 -10.33 6.12
CA SER A 9 -0.23 -9.44 6.16
C SER A 9 0.67 -9.69 4.95
N VAL A 10 1.03 -8.63 4.24
CA VAL A 10 1.94 -8.65 3.09
C VAL A 10 3.18 -7.84 3.44
N ARG A 11 4.35 -8.49 3.41
CA ARG A 11 5.64 -7.87 3.71
C ARG A 11 6.44 -7.65 2.43
N GLY A 12 7.00 -6.46 2.26
CA GLY A 12 7.81 -6.11 1.09
C GLY A 12 8.68 -4.88 1.34
N VAL A 13 9.62 -4.62 0.43
CA VAL A 13 10.42 -3.39 0.44
C VAL A 13 9.62 -2.29 -0.23
N LEU A 14 9.37 -1.20 0.48
CA LEU A 14 8.72 -0.04 -0.11
C LEU A 14 9.70 0.65 -1.05
N VAL A 15 9.32 0.78 -2.32
CA VAL A 15 10.11 1.49 -3.34
C VAL A 15 9.78 2.97 -3.31
N ASP A 16 8.50 3.32 -3.27
CA ASP A 16 8.04 4.71 -3.24
C ASP A 16 6.69 4.84 -2.51
N ALA A 17 6.43 6.01 -1.95
CA ALA A 17 5.14 6.43 -1.43
C ALA A 17 4.67 7.64 -2.24
N TYR A 18 3.91 7.40 -3.30
CA TYR A 18 3.50 8.43 -4.25
C TYR A 18 2.14 9.02 -3.88
N THR A 19 2.07 10.33 -3.66
CA THR A 19 0.80 11.06 -3.47
C THR A 19 0.32 11.62 -4.80
N SER A 20 -0.87 11.19 -5.23
CA SER A 20 -1.54 11.70 -6.42
C SER A 20 -2.10 13.12 -6.22
N ALA A 21 -2.50 13.77 -7.32
CA ALA A 21 -3.13 15.08 -7.28
C ALA A 21 -4.45 15.12 -6.48
N SER A 22 -5.13 13.99 -6.32
CA SER A 22 -6.35 13.87 -5.51
C SER A 22 -6.08 13.56 -4.03
N GLY A 23 -4.82 13.48 -3.60
CA GLY A 23 -4.44 13.16 -2.23
C GLY A 23 -4.38 11.67 -1.90
N THR A 24 -4.77 10.78 -2.81
CA THR A 24 -4.59 9.33 -2.64
C THR A 24 -3.11 8.99 -2.67
N VAL A 25 -2.63 8.23 -1.69
CA VAL A 25 -1.26 7.75 -1.58
C VAL A 25 -1.18 6.31 -2.05
N PHE A 26 -0.20 6.03 -2.90
CA PHE A 26 0.14 4.70 -3.40
C PHE A 26 1.47 4.24 -2.80
N LEU A 27 1.45 3.09 -2.15
CA LEU A 27 2.62 2.40 -1.63
C LEU A 27 3.10 1.39 -2.67
N ASP A 28 4.16 1.74 -3.38
CA ASP A 28 4.68 0.95 -4.48
C ASP A 28 5.80 0.02 -4.00
N PHE A 29 5.65 -1.28 -4.31
CA PHE A 29 6.63 -2.33 -3.98
C PHE A 29 7.49 -2.73 -5.19
N CYS A 30 7.39 -1.99 -6.30
CA CYS A 30 8.13 -2.22 -7.53
C CYS A 30 8.56 -0.89 -8.16
N LYS A 31 9.67 -0.90 -8.89
CA LYS A 31 10.12 0.27 -9.68
C LYS A 31 9.13 0.67 -10.78
N ASN A 32 8.43 -0.31 -11.37
CA ASN A 32 7.39 -0.06 -12.38
C ASN A 32 6.01 -0.36 -11.77
N TYR A 33 5.34 0.68 -11.27
CA TYR A 33 4.03 0.57 -10.63
C TYR A 33 2.95 0.00 -11.56
N LYS A 34 3.05 0.23 -12.89
CA LYS A 34 2.06 -0.25 -13.87
C LYS A 34 2.00 -1.77 -13.97
N THR A 35 3.10 -2.44 -13.68
CA THR A 35 3.21 -3.91 -13.72
C THR A 35 3.43 -4.51 -12.33
N CYS A 36 3.28 -3.72 -11.27
CA CYS A 36 3.51 -4.20 -9.91
C CYS A 36 2.36 -5.13 -9.50
N PRO A 37 2.63 -6.37 -9.06
CA PRO A 37 1.58 -7.33 -8.73
C PRO A 37 0.84 -6.98 -7.44
N PHE A 38 1.41 -6.08 -6.62
CA PHE A 38 0.86 -5.67 -5.34
C PHE A 38 1.13 -4.19 -5.03
N SER A 39 0.15 -3.49 -4.47
CA SER A 39 0.30 -2.13 -3.94
C SER A 39 -0.47 -1.94 -2.62
N GLY A 40 -0.08 -0.94 -1.85
CA GLY A 40 -0.92 -0.38 -0.79
C GLY A 40 -1.58 0.91 -1.28
N VAL A 41 -2.80 1.18 -0.84
CA VAL A 41 -3.54 2.40 -1.17
C VAL A 41 -4.06 3.04 0.10
N ILE A 42 -3.86 4.35 0.25
CA ILE A 42 -4.45 5.16 1.31
C ILE A 42 -5.25 6.27 0.64
N PHE A 43 -6.54 6.34 0.89
CA PHE A 43 -7.38 7.41 0.33
C PHE A 43 -7.10 8.75 1.02
N ALA A 44 -7.42 9.85 0.33
CA ALA A 44 -7.11 11.20 0.79
C ALA A 44 -7.61 11.49 2.22
N ASP A 45 -8.83 11.04 2.55
CA ASP A 45 -9.46 11.21 3.87
C ASP A 45 -8.66 10.54 5.00
N ASP A 46 -7.92 9.48 4.67
CA ASP A 46 -7.09 8.71 5.60
C ASP A 46 -5.60 9.05 5.49
N ALA A 47 -5.16 9.86 4.53
CA ALA A 47 -3.73 10.04 4.23
C ALA A 47 -2.99 10.80 5.36
N GLU A 48 -3.63 11.81 5.95
CA GLU A 48 -3.02 12.70 6.94
C GLU A 48 -2.54 11.94 8.20
N GLN A 49 -3.31 10.94 8.66
CA GLN A 49 -3.00 10.16 9.87
C GLN A 49 -1.74 9.28 9.74
N PHE A 50 -1.24 8.99 8.53
CA PHE A 50 -0.01 8.21 8.33
C PHE A 50 1.26 9.07 8.42
N GLY A 51 1.13 10.40 8.35
CA GLY A 51 2.25 11.33 8.29
C GLY A 51 3.12 11.12 7.05
N ASP A 52 4.41 11.44 7.16
CA ASP A 52 5.35 11.25 6.06
C ASP A 52 5.67 9.75 5.86
N LEU A 53 5.20 9.17 4.75
CA LEU A 53 5.44 7.78 4.39
C LEU A 53 6.76 7.58 3.62
N SER A 54 7.38 8.64 3.11
CA SER A 54 8.64 8.55 2.35
C SER A 54 9.80 8.04 3.22
N ARG A 55 9.71 8.21 4.54
CA ARG A 55 10.65 7.65 5.53
C ARG A 55 10.80 6.12 5.46
N TYR A 56 9.83 5.41 4.87
CA TYR A 56 9.88 3.96 4.72
C TYR A 56 10.52 3.50 3.42
N ALA A 57 10.82 4.41 2.48
CA ALA A 57 11.44 4.06 1.21
C ALA A 57 12.77 3.32 1.41
N GLY A 58 12.95 2.21 0.70
CA GLY A 58 14.10 1.32 0.82
C GLY A 58 14.07 0.40 2.05
N THR A 59 13.05 0.48 2.90
CA THR A 59 12.89 -0.39 4.07
C THR A 59 11.83 -1.46 3.84
N SER A 60 11.93 -2.58 4.57
CA SER A 60 10.87 -3.57 4.59
C SER A 60 9.75 -3.09 5.50
N ILE A 61 8.52 -3.06 4.97
CA ILE A 61 7.29 -2.81 5.73
C ILE A 61 6.31 -3.97 5.57
N THR A 62 5.36 -4.05 6.48
CA THR A 62 4.24 -4.99 6.47
C THR A 62 2.93 -4.22 6.41
N LEU A 63 2.09 -4.55 5.43
CA LEU A 63 0.72 -4.05 5.33
C LEU A 63 -0.24 -5.15 5.79
N THR A 64 -1.19 -4.83 6.66
CA THR A 64 -2.20 -5.78 7.15
C THR A 64 -3.60 -5.28 6.81
N GLY A 65 -4.38 -6.12 6.14
CA GLY A 65 -5.73 -5.77 5.75
C GLY A 65 -6.33 -6.78 4.80
N LYS A 66 -7.53 -6.45 4.30
CA LYS A 66 -8.20 -7.26 3.29
C LYS A 66 -7.50 -7.07 1.94
N ILE A 67 -7.08 -8.17 1.33
CA ILE A 67 -6.52 -8.15 -0.02
C ILE A 67 -7.68 -8.06 -1.01
N VAL A 68 -7.68 -7.03 -1.83
CA VAL A 68 -8.68 -6.79 -2.87
C VAL A 68 -8.04 -6.84 -4.25
N SER A 69 -8.86 -7.06 -5.29
CA SER A 69 -8.40 -7.02 -6.68
C SER A 69 -8.89 -5.72 -7.31
N TYR A 70 -7.97 -4.93 -7.86
CA TYR A 70 -8.27 -3.72 -8.63
C TYR A 70 -7.50 -3.75 -9.95
N GLU A 71 -8.21 -3.63 -11.08
CA GLU A 71 -7.62 -3.72 -12.44
C GLU A 71 -6.68 -4.92 -12.66
N GLY A 72 -6.98 -6.06 -12.01
CA GLY A 72 -6.16 -7.27 -12.11
C GLY A 72 -4.85 -7.22 -11.32
N ARG A 73 -4.72 -6.31 -10.34
CA ARG A 73 -3.64 -6.23 -9.35
C ARG A 73 -4.20 -6.46 -7.94
N ALA A 74 -3.39 -7.04 -7.06
CA ALA A 74 -3.77 -7.22 -5.66
C ALA A 74 -3.44 -5.95 -4.87
N GLU A 75 -4.32 -5.50 -4.00
CA GLU A 75 -4.12 -4.27 -3.22
C GLU A 75 -4.57 -4.47 -1.77
N ILE A 76 -3.98 -3.71 -0.85
CA ILE A 76 -4.54 -3.48 0.49
C ILE A 76 -4.87 -2.00 0.60
N VAL A 77 -6.12 -1.68 0.94
CA VAL A 77 -6.53 -0.33 1.32
C VAL A 77 -6.28 -0.15 2.82
N LEU A 78 -5.56 0.90 3.19
CA LEU A 78 -5.24 1.24 4.55
C LEU A 78 -6.05 2.48 4.97
N SER A 79 -6.82 2.32 6.06
CA SER A 79 -7.61 3.39 6.68
C SER A 79 -7.22 3.64 8.14
N SER A 80 -6.17 2.97 8.64
CA SER A 80 -5.59 3.22 9.97
C SER A 80 -4.07 3.00 9.96
N PRO A 81 -3.27 3.84 10.65
CA PRO A 81 -1.82 3.63 10.80
C PRO A 81 -1.45 2.27 11.39
N SER A 82 -2.33 1.65 12.17
CA SER A 82 -2.11 0.30 12.75
C SER A 82 -1.99 -0.81 11.71
N GLN A 83 -2.39 -0.55 10.45
CA GLN A 83 -2.27 -1.49 9.34
C GLN A 83 -0.86 -1.50 8.72
N LEU A 84 0.02 -0.58 9.11
CA LEU A 84 1.39 -0.47 8.61
C LEU A 84 2.40 -0.65 9.76
N SER A 85 3.38 -1.52 9.56
CA SER A 85 4.51 -1.72 10.47
C SER A 85 5.82 -1.97 9.71
N GLN A 86 6.98 -1.82 10.38
CA GLN A 86 8.30 -2.22 9.87
C GLN A 86 8.68 -3.62 10.37
#